data_AF-R7Z9D7-F1
#
_entry.id   AF-R7Z9D7-F1
#
_cell.length_a   1.000
_cell.length_b   1.000
_cell.length_c   1.000
_cell.angle_alpha   90.00
_cell.angle_beta   90.00
_cell.angle_gamma   90.00
#
_symmetry.space_group_name_H-M   'P 1'
#
loop_
_entity.id
_entity.type
_entity.pdbx_description
1 polymer ?
#
loop_
_entity_poly.entity_id
_entity_poly.type
_entity_poly.pdbx_seq_one_letter_code
_entity_poly.pdbx_strand_id
1 'polypeptide(L)'
;MKFENVVYPAFMKRDNEKYGVYFPTLLLDSGWEYSLSSGRTKQEAIEKAKRDLAYLLAGALYDNEELPSNASIPAEFVTEEMELVFIKTSYSDYAEEIEERLPWRHWHIYFNRDDGDFQAVAYKNKHGLWDVKIDYLHTEVEQEKLLRICPTYPLICTVRLRTEAEEAFDSFVRKIVEK
;
A
#
# COMPACT_ATOMS: atom_id res chain seq x y z
N MET A 1 13.56 -5.98 -8.21
CA MET A 1 13.47 -7.25 -7.44
C MET A 1 12.27 -8.02 -7.94
N LYS A 2 12.37 -9.34 -8.10
CA LYS A 2 11.27 -10.23 -8.53
C LYS A 2 11.16 -11.36 -7.51
N PHE A 3 9.95 -11.87 -7.27
CA PHE A 3 9.69 -12.98 -6.36
C PHE A 3 9.15 -14.17 -7.14
N GLU A 4 9.42 -15.38 -6.65
CA GLU A 4 9.08 -16.62 -7.34
C GLU A 4 8.43 -17.60 -6.37
N ASN A 5 7.32 -18.21 -6.79
CA ASN A 5 6.66 -19.31 -6.10
C ASN A 5 6.34 -19.02 -4.61
N VAL A 6 5.96 -17.79 -4.29
CA VAL A 6 5.57 -17.42 -2.92
C VAL A 6 4.16 -17.94 -2.62
N VAL A 7 3.92 -18.26 -1.36
CA VAL A 7 2.63 -18.76 -0.88
C VAL A 7 2.23 -17.96 0.34
N TYR A 8 1.03 -17.40 0.30
CA TYR A 8 0.45 -16.67 1.42
C TYR A 8 -0.84 -17.35 1.88
N PRO A 9 -0.99 -17.57 3.19
CA PRO A 9 -2.23 -18.10 3.74
C PRO A 9 -3.31 -17.02 3.68
N ALA A 10 -4.52 -17.45 3.33
CA ALA A 10 -5.71 -16.63 3.25
C ALA A 10 -6.90 -17.45 3.75
N PHE A 11 -7.99 -16.79 4.08
CA PHE A 11 -9.28 -17.47 4.20
C PHE A 11 -10.22 -16.99 3.09
N MET A 12 -11.13 -17.87 2.70
CA MET A 12 -12.19 -17.58 1.78
C MET A 12 -13.52 -17.63 2.53
N LYS A 13 -14.33 -16.60 2.35
CA LYS A 13 -15.68 -16.52 2.91
C LYS A 13 -16.65 -16.11 1.81
N ARG A 14 -17.89 -16.60 1.90
CA ARG A 14 -18.98 -16.13 1.03
C ARG A 14 -19.61 -14.88 1.64
N ASP A 15 -19.67 -13.80 0.87
CA ASP A 15 -20.32 -12.54 1.22
C ASP A 15 -21.19 -12.05 0.05
N ASN A 16 -22.46 -11.73 0.33
CA ASN A 16 -23.42 -11.16 -0.62
C ASN A 16 -23.33 -11.74 -2.04
N GLU A 17 -23.45 -13.07 -2.14
CA GLU A 17 -23.39 -13.89 -3.35
C GLU A 17 -22.01 -14.14 -3.99
N LYS A 18 -20.94 -13.54 -3.48
CA LYS A 18 -19.57 -13.74 -3.98
C LYS A 18 -18.70 -14.48 -2.98
N TYR A 19 -17.61 -15.07 -3.46
CA TYR A 19 -16.53 -15.59 -2.63
C TYR A 19 -15.43 -14.53 -2.58
N GLY A 20 -15.14 -14.03 -1.38
CA GLY A 20 -14.03 -13.12 -1.11
C GLY A 20 -12.82 -13.88 -0.57
N VAL A 21 -11.61 -13.47 -0.96
CA VAL A 21 -10.34 -14.01 -0.45
C VAL A 21 -9.64 -12.94 0.39
N TYR A 22 -9.35 -13.28 1.64
CA TYR A 22 -8.91 -12.38 2.69
C TYR A 22 -7.52 -12.78 3.20
N PHE A 23 -6.61 -11.82 3.35
CA PHE A 23 -5.22 -12.07 3.76
C PHE A 23 -4.89 -11.34 5.08
N PRO A 24 -5.38 -11.83 6.22
CA PRO A 24 -5.29 -11.11 7.49
C PRO A 24 -3.87 -10.95 8.03
N THR A 25 -2.97 -11.91 7.76
CA THR A 25 -1.57 -11.84 8.22
C THR A 25 -0.67 -11.06 7.27
N LEU A 26 -1.12 -10.83 6.03
CA LEU A 26 -0.45 -9.99 5.03
C LEU A 26 -0.85 -8.52 5.20
N LEU A 27 -2.14 -8.26 5.43
CA LEU A 27 -2.76 -6.94 5.56
C LEU A 27 -3.30 -6.79 6.98
N LEU A 28 -2.41 -6.44 7.91
CA LEU A 28 -2.72 -6.48 9.35
C LEU A 28 -3.90 -5.57 9.75
N ASP A 29 -4.03 -4.42 9.09
CA ASP A 29 -5.03 -3.41 9.46
C ASP A 29 -6.42 -3.69 8.88
N SER A 30 -6.51 -4.39 7.75
CA SER A 30 -7.75 -4.47 6.95
C SER A 30 -8.04 -5.85 6.37
N GLY A 31 -7.09 -6.78 6.43
CA GLY A 31 -7.16 -8.09 5.78
C GLY A 31 -8.19 -9.04 6.39
N TRP A 32 -8.71 -8.73 7.57
CA TRP A 32 -9.85 -9.43 8.17
C TRP A 32 -11.21 -8.94 7.63
N GLU A 33 -11.30 -7.66 7.28
CA GLU A 33 -12.56 -6.97 6.99
C GLU A 33 -12.82 -6.87 5.48
N TYR A 34 -11.75 -6.71 4.71
CA TYR A 34 -11.82 -6.48 3.27
C TYR A 34 -11.12 -7.59 2.50
N SER A 35 -11.83 -8.17 1.53
CA SER A 35 -11.24 -9.16 0.65
C SER A 35 -10.28 -8.48 -0.31
N LEU A 36 -9.08 -9.03 -0.51
CA LEU A 36 -8.16 -8.55 -1.54
C LEU A 36 -8.77 -8.73 -2.94
N SER A 37 -9.57 -9.80 -3.12
CA SER A 37 -10.23 -10.10 -4.37
C SER A 37 -11.53 -10.88 -4.14
N SER A 38 -12.43 -10.85 -5.13
CA SER A 38 -13.67 -11.61 -5.10
C SER A 38 -14.12 -12.14 -6.46
N GLY A 39 -14.85 -13.26 -6.43
CA GLY A 39 -15.39 -13.93 -7.60
C GLY A 39 -16.79 -14.51 -7.35
N ARG A 40 -17.54 -14.79 -8.41
CA ARG A 40 -18.84 -15.47 -8.31
C ARG A 40 -18.69 -16.96 -7.99
N THR A 41 -17.52 -17.52 -8.30
CA THR A 41 -17.14 -18.90 -7.95
C THR A 41 -15.84 -18.89 -7.14
N LYS A 42 -15.61 -19.96 -6.38
CA LYS A 42 -14.35 -20.15 -5.64
C LYS A 42 -13.12 -20.08 -6.55
N GLN A 43 -13.19 -20.75 -7.72
CA GLN A 43 -12.10 -20.76 -8.68
C GLN A 43 -11.79 -19.35 -9.21
N GLU A 44 -12.83 -18.58 -9.57
CA GLU A 44 -12.66 -17.21 -10.03
C GLU A 44 -12.03 -16.33 -8.93
N ALA A 45 -12.47 -16.48 -7.69
CA ALA A 45 -11.92 -15.75 -6.55
C ALA A 45 -10.44 -16.09 -6.32
N ILE A 46 -10.05 -17.37 -6.44
CA ILE A 46 -8.66 -17.81 -6.30
C ILE A 46 -7.78 -17.25 -7.42
N GLU A 47 -8.22 -17.32 -8.69
CA GLU A 47 -7.40 -16.81 -9.81
C GLU A 47 -7.20 -15.29 -9.73
N LYS A 48 -8.25 -14.54 -9.32
CA LYS A 48 -8.11 -13.11 -9.04
C LYS A 48 -7.17 -12.85 -7.86
N ALA A 49 -7.29 -13.64 -6.78
CA ALA A 49 -6.43 -13.51 -5.62
C ALA A 49 -4.95 -13.70 -5.96
N LYS A 50 -4.61 -14.65 -6.85
CA LYS A 50 -3.21 -14.86 -7.28
C LYS A 50 -2.63 -13.64 -7.98
N ARG A 51 -3.41 -13.05 -8.90
CA ARG A 51 -3.04 -11.83 -9.63
C ARG A 51 -2.92 -10.63 -8.68
N ASP A 52 -3.96 -10.38 -7.89
CA ASP A 52 -4.03 -9.20 -7.02
C ASP A 52 -2.96 -9.29 -5.90
N LEU A 53 -2.66 -10.51 -5.41
CA LEU A 53 -1.53 -10.76 -4.52
C LEU A 53 -0.18 -10.48 -5.21
N ALA A 54 0.01 -10.93 -6.46
CA ALA A 54 1.25 -10.65 -7.18
C ALA A 54 1.50 -9.14 -7.31
N TYR A 55 0.44 -8.39 -7.64
CA TYR A 55 0.48 -6.94 -7.71
C TYR A 55 0.83 -6.29 -6.37
N LEU A 56 0.20 -6.72 -5.29
CA LEU A 56 0.47 -6.21 -3.95
C LEU A 56 1.94 -6.41 -3.57
N LEU A 57 2.46 -7.62 -3.76
CA LEU A 57 3.85 -7.97 -3.43
C LEU A 57 4.85 -7.23 -4.32
N ALA A 58 4.54 -7.09 -5.61
CA ALA A 58 5.36 -6.31 -6.53
C ALA A 58 5.36 -4.82 -6.15
N GLY A 59 4.22 -4.31 -5.67
CA GLY A 59 4.09 -2.96 -5.11
C GLY A 59 5.00 -2.76 -3.89
N ALA A 60 5.01 -3.68 -2.93
CA ALA A 60 5.89 -3.59 -1.75
C ALA A 60 7.38 -3.50 -2.16
N LEU A 61 7.83 -4.39 -3.05
CA LEU A 61 9.20 -4.34 -3.57
C LEU A 61 9.48 -3.07 -4.37
N TYR A 62 8.51 -2.61 -5.15
CA TYR A 62 8.60 -1.35 -5.88
C TYR A 62 8.70 -0.17 -4.92
N ASP A 63 8.09 -0.25 -3.75
CA ASP A 63 8.13 0.79 -2.72
C ASP A 63 9.46 0.79 -1.92
N ASN A 64 10.43 -0.07 -2.30
CA ASN A 64 11.68 -0.36 -1.59
C ASN A 64 11.50 -1.07 -0.23
N GLU A 65 10.32 -1.65 0.00
CA GLU A 65 10.01 -2.44 1.19
C GLU A 65 10.36 -3.91 0.98
N GLU A 66 10.48 -4.65 2.07
CA GLU A 66 10.60 -6.10 2.02
C GLU A 66 9.25 -6.76 1.69
N LEU A 67 9.30 -8.02 1.26
CA LEU A 67 8.06 -8.77 1.14
C LEU A 67 7.42 -8.93 2.53
N PRO A 68 6.11 -8.68 2.65
CA PRO A 68 5.40 -8.86 3.91
C PRO A 68 5.45 -10.32 4.37
N SER A 69 5.29 -10.53 5.68
CA SER A 69 5.28 -11.87 6.29
C SER A 69 4.19 -12.76 5.71
N ASN A 70 4.52 -14.03 5.47
CA ASN A 70 3.57 -15.08 5.09
C ASN A 70 3.13 -15.94 6.30
N ALA A 71 3.09 -15.32 7.49
CA ALA A 71 2.72 -15.99 8.73
C ALA A 71 1.35 -16.68 8.62
N SER A 72 1.24 -17.85 9.24
CA SER A 72 0.00 -18.61 9.34
C SER A 72 -1.10 -17.80 10.03
N ILE A 73 -2.33 -17.96 9.56
CA ILE A 73 -3.52 -17.42 10.23
C ILE A 73 -3.71 -18.21 11.54
N PRO A 74 -3.82 -17.56 12.71
CA PRO A 74 -4.03 -18.27 13.96
C PRO A 74 -5.37 -19.01 13.92
N ALA A 75 -5.35 -20.29 14.30
CA ALA A 75 -6.48 -21.20 14.12
C ALA A 75 -7.71 -20.78 14.92
N GLU A 76 -7.52 -20.11 16.06
CA GLU A 76 -8.55 -19.57 16.93
C GLU A 76 -9.43 -18.50 16.27
N PHE A 77 -8.97 -17.88 15.19
CA PHE A 77 -9.72 -16.87 14.44
C PHE A 77 -10.41 -17.43 13.18
N VAL A 78 -10.16 -18.70 12.83
CA VAL A 78 -10.80 -19.35 11.69
C VAL A 78 -12.13 -19.95 12.13
N THR A 79 -13.23 -19.45 11.58
CA THR A 79 -14.59 -19.93 11.90
C THR A 79 -15.06 -21.01 10.92
N GLU A 80 -16.15 -21.72 11.25
CA GLU A 80 -16.73 -22.76 10.37
C GLU A 80 -17.23 -22.21 9.02
N GLU A 81 -17.49 -20.90 8.93
CA GLU A 81 -17.88 -20.23 7.68
C GLU A 81 -16.69 -19.90 6.76
N MET A 82 -15.47 -20.11 7.25
CA MET A 82 -14.23 -19.77 6.56
C MET A 82 -13.54 -21.02 6.03
N GLU A 83 -13.12 -20.97 4.77
CA GLU A 83 -12.26 -21.98 4.17
C GLU A 83 -10.82 -21.47 4.12
N LEU A 84 -9.91 -22.11 4.85
CA LEU A 84 -8.49 -21.80 4.75
C LEU A 84 -7.95 -22.19 3.37
N VAL A 85 -7.31 -21.25 2.68
CA VAL A 85 -6.73 -21.43 1.35
C VAL A 85 -5.29 -20.89 1.32
N PHE A 86 -4.47 -21.46 0.44
CA PHE A 86 -3.08 -21.05 0.28
C PHE A 86 -2.89 -20.52 -1.14
N ILE A 87 -2.68 -19.22 -1.26
CA ILE A 87 -2.58 -18.57 -2.56
C ILE A 87 -1.11 -18.55 -2.98
N LYS A 88 -0.79 -19.37 -3.98
CA LYS A 88 0.51 -19.42 -4.62
C LYS A 88 0.57 -18.47 -5.81
N THR A 89 1.62 -17.65 -5.88
CA THR A 89 1.82 -16.72 -7.01
C THR A 89 3.31 -16.47 -7.29
N SER A 90 3.61 -15.91 -8.46
CA SER A 90 4.96 -15.53 -8.89
C SER A 90 4.90 -14.21 -9.65
N TYR A 91 5.99 -13.45 -9.63
CA TYR A 91 6.08 -12.21 -10.41
C TYR A 91 5.98 -12.49 -11.91
N SER A 92 6.66 -13.54 -12.39
CA SER A 92 6.72 -13.92 -13.80
C SER A 92 5.34 -14.10 -14.45
N ASP A 93 4.38 -14.63 -13.68
CA ASP A 93 3.06 -14.98 -14.17
C ASP A 93 2.23 -13.74 -14.56
N TYR A 94 2.61 -12.57 -14.02
CA TYR A 94 1.92 -11.29 -14.20
C TYR A 94 2.87 -10.15 -14.60
N ALA A 95 4.07 -10.47 -15.09
CA ALA A 95 5.14 -9.50 -15.28
C ALA A 95 4.76 -8.34 -16.22
N GLU A 96 4.11 -8.64 -17.35
CA GLU A 96 3.69 -7.62 -18.33
C GLU A 96 2.75 -6.59 -17.67
N GLU A 97 1.70 -7.07 -17.01
CA GLU A 97 0.69 -6.22 -16.36
C GLU A 97 1.33 -5.41 -15.19
N ILE A 98 2.27 -6.01 -14.46
CA ILE A 98 2.97 -5.37 -13.34
C ILE A 98 3.92 -4.27 -13.86
N GLU A 99 4.72 -4.57 -14.87
CA GLU A 99 5.72 -3.66 -15.45
C GLU A 99 5.04 -2.48 -16.17
N GLU A 100 3.84 -2.66 -16.71
CA GLU A 100 3.02 -1.57 -17.29
C GLU A 100 2.47 -0.60 -16.23
N ARG A 101 2.01 -1.11 -15.09
CA ARG A 101 1.25 -0.30 -14.11
C ARG A 101 2.08 0.32 -13.00
N LEU A 102 3.10 -0.38 -12.50
CA LEU A 102 3.89 0.11 -11.36
C LEU A 102 4.57 1.47 -11.59
N PRO A 103 5.06 1.84 -12.79
CA PRO A 103 5.68 3.15 -13.01
C PRO A 103 4.77 4.35 -12.67
N TRP A 104 3.44 4.17 -12.74
CA TRP A 104 2.45 5.21 -12.45
C TRP A 104 2.00 5.24 -10.99
N ARG A 105 2.49 4.30 -10.17
CA ARG A 105 2.17 4.22 -8.74
C ARG A 105 2.68 5.47 -8.03
N HIS A 106 1.80 6.05 -7.25
CA HIS A 106 2.05 7.12 -6.31
C HIS A 106 1.22 6.85 -5.07
N TRP A 107 1.53 7.56 -3.99
CA TRP A 107 0.84 7.40 -2.74
C TRP A 107 0.62 8.77 -2.11
N HIS A 108 -0.57 8.93 -1.54
CA HIS A 108 -0.93 10.11 -0.79
C HIS A 108 -0.56 9.89 0.68
N ILE A 109 -0.06 10.94 1.30
CA ILE A 109 0.33 11.00 2.71
C ILE A 109 -0.55 12.05 3.36
N TYR A 110 -1.29 11.64 4.40
CA TYR A 110 -2.21 12.51 5.13
C TYR A 110 -1.65 12.78 6.52
N PHE A 111 -1.59 14.04 6.92
CA PHE A 111 -1.26 14.42 8.28
C PHE A 111 -2.43 14.06 9.21
N ASN A 112 -2.14 13.46 10.38
CA ASN A 112 -3.16 12.89 11.29
C ASN A 112 -4.06 11.80 10.67
N ARG A 113 -3.67 11.22 9.52
CA ARG A 113 -4.11 9.93 8.94
C ARG A 113 -5.63 9.65 8.77
N ASP A 114 -6.52 10.58 9.13
CA ASP A 114 -7.96 10.57 8.82
C ASP A 114 -8.32 11.93 8.18
N ASP A 115 -8.53 11.96 6.85
CA ASP A 115 -8.97 13.14 6.06
C ASP A 115 -8.31 14.47 6.47
N GLY A 116 -6.98 14.46 6.56
CA GLY A 116 -6.21 15.58 7.08
C GLY A 116 -6.26 16.84 6.21
N ASP A 117 -6.24 18.00 6.88
CA ASP A 117 -6.08 19.35 6.33
C ASP A 117 -4.77 19.56 5.52
N PHE A 118 -3.88 18.58 5.53
CA PHE A 118 -2.60 18.63 4.83
C PHE A 118 -2.35 17.30 4.14
N GLN A 119 -2.04 17.38 2.84
CA GLN A 119 -1.77 16.22 2.02
C GLN A 119 -0.48 16.42 1.22
N ALA A 120 0.31 15.36 1.17
CA ALA A 120 1.43 15.23 0.26
C ALA A 120 1.22 14.05 -0.67
N VAL A 121 1.89 14.10 -1.81
CA VAL A 121 1.94 13.01 -2.78
C VAL A 121 3.39 12.64 -3.02
N ALA A 122 3.66 11.34 -3.06
CA ALA A 122 4.98 10.80 -3.28
C ALA A 122 5.05 10.09 -4.64
N TYR A 123 5.99 10.53 -5.47
CA TYR A 123 6.25 9.97 -6.79
C TYR A 123 7.64 9.33 -6.84
N LYS A 124 7.75 8.18 -7.53
CA LYS A 124 9.02 7.51 -7.73
C LYS A 124 9.85 8.31 -8.75
N ASN A 125 11.06 8.69 -8.38
CA ASN A 125 11.98 9.39 -9.28
C ASN A 125 12.88 8.40 -10.06
N LYS A 126 13.66 8.93 -11.01
CA LYS A 126 14.55 8.12 -11.87
C LYS A 126 15.64 7.35 -11.13
N HIS A 127 15.90 7.68 -9.86
CA HIS A 127 16.88 7.00 -9.01
C HIS A 127 16.23 5.91 -8.13
N GLY A 128 14.92 5.68 -8.26
CA GLY A 128 14.19 4.72 -7.44
C GLY A 128 13.89 5.22 -6.02
N LEU A 129 14.02 6.53 -5.78
CA LEU A 129 13.64 7.17 -4.51
C LEU A 129 12.26 7.84 -4.65
N TRP A 130 11.63 8.13 -3.53
CA TRP A 130 10.34 8.81 -3.46
C TRP A 130 10.54 10.30 -3.26
N ASP A 131 10.13 11.10 -4.26
CA ASP A 131 10.04 12.55 -4.13
C ASP A 131 8.68 12.91 -3.54
N VAL A 132 8.68 13.45 -2.33
CA VAL A 132 7.46 13.85 -1.60
C VAL A 132 7.20 15.32 -1.86
N LYS A 133 6.03 15.63 -2.40
CA LYS A 133 5.61 17.00 -2.71
C LYS A 133 4.31 17.33 -2.02
N ILE A 134 4.11 18.60 -1.72
CA ILE A 134 2.80 19.08 -1.27
C ILE A 134 1.78 18.91 -2.39
N ASP A 135 0.67 18.28 -2.02
CA ASP A 135 -0.50 18.08 -2.87
C ASP A 135 -1.59 19.09 -2.50
N TYR A 136 -1.86 19.22 -1.20
CA TYR A 136 -2.88 20.12 -0.67
C TYR A 136 -2.50 20.72 0.68
N LEU A 137 -2.79 22.02 0.85
CA LEU A 137 -2.74 22.75 2.11
C LEU A 137 -4.13 23.35 2.37
N HIS A 138 -4.74 23.06 3.50
CA HIS A 138 -6.06 23.60 3.85
C HIS A 138 -6.04 25.10 4.19
N THR A 139 -4.89 25.62 4.61
CA THR A 139 -4.71 27.04 4.95
C THR A 139 -3.80 27.73 3.95
N GLU A 140 -4.10 28.99 3.62
CA GLU A 140 -3.21 29.84 2.83
C GLU A 140 -1.98 30.19 3.69
N VAL A 141 -0.88 29.50 3.44
CA VAL A 141 0.42 29.81 4.02
C VAL A 141 1.20 30.66 3.01
N GLU A 142 1.72 31.80 3.46
CA GLU A 142 2.59 32.63 2.61
C GLU A 142 3.77 31.81 2.07
N GLN A 143 4.01 31.90 0.76
CA GLN A 143 5.08 31.14 0.11
C GLN A 143 6.46 31.42 0.73
N GLU A 144 6.71 32.66 1.19
CA GLU A 144 7.95 33.01 1.89
C GLU A 144 8.11 32.24 3.20
N LYS A 145 7.02 32.01 3.95
CA LYS A 145 7.03 31.18 5.16
C LYS A 145 7.30 29.73 4.80
N LEU A 146 6.66 29.20 3.73
CA LEU A 146 6.90 27.85 3.24
C LEU A 146 8.37 27.65 2.81
N LEU A 147 8.96 28.62 2.11
CA LEU A 147 10.37 28.57 1.68
C LEU A 147 11.35 28.70 2.86
N ARG A 148 11.00 29.42 3.93
CA ARG A 148 11.80 29.47 5.17
C ARG A 148 11.79 28.12 5.90
N ILE A 149 10.65 27.42 5.90
CA ILE A 149 10.50 26.10 6.52
C ILE A 149 11.13 25.00 5.65
N CYS A 150 10.92 25.09 4.33
CA CYS A 150 11.34 24.14 3.33
C CYS A 150 11.88 24.89 2.09
N PRO A 151 13.20 25.13 2.02
CA PRO A 151 13.82 25.85 0.90
C PRO A 151 13.60 25.21 -0.47
N THR A 152 13.27 23.92 -0.50
CA THR A 152 13.01 23.12 -1.71
C THR A 152 11.53 23.04 -2.08
N TYR A 153 10.65 23.79 -1.41
CA TYR A 153 9.21 23.79 -1.67
C TYR A 153 8.89 23.92 -3.18
N PRO A 154 7.95 23.10 -3.73
CA PRO A 154 7.03 22.19 -3.03
C PRO A 154 7.61 20.80 -2.73
N LEU A 155 8.86 20.51 -3.05
CA LEU A 155 9.52 19.25 -2.69
C LEU A 155 9.92 19.28 -1.21
N ILE A 156 9.28 18.43 -0.41
CA ILE A 156 9.48 18.33 1.04
C ILE A 156 10.75 17.53 1.34
N CYS A 157 10.87 16.36 0.70
CA CYS A 157 12.02 15.49 0.84
C CYS A 157 12.12 14.51 -0.35
N THR A 158 13.28 13.87 -0.45
CA THR A 158 13.49 12.68 -1.28
C THR A 158 13.97 11.57 -0.36
N VAL A 159 13.23 10.46 -0.28
CA VAL A 159 13.48 9.38 0.69
C VAL A 159 13.43 8.01 0.04
N ARG A 160 13.87 6.97 0.77
CA ARG A 160 13.87 5.60 0.26
C ARG A 160 12.59 4.87 0.65
N LEU A 161 12.19 4.98 1.91
CA LEU A 161 11.12 4.19 2.51
C LEU A 161 9.86 5.02 2.73
N ARG A 162 8.73 4.32 2.90
CA ARG A 162 7.45 4.97 3.15
C ARG A 162 7.44 5.72 4.49
N THR A 163 7.91 5.07 5.54
CA THR A 163 7.94 5.63 6.90
C THR A 163 8.75 6.93 6.97
N GLU A 164 9.89 7.00 6.27
CA GLU A 164 10.73 8.21 6.20
C GLU A 164 9.97 9.40 5.59
N ALA A 165 9.13 9.14 4.58
CA ALA A 165 8.33 10.16 3.92
C ALA A 165 7.17 10.62 4.80
N GLU A 166 6.51 9.71 5.51
CA GLU A 166 5.48 10.04 6.50
C GLU A 166 6.05 10.90 7.63
N GLU A 167 7.19 10.51 8.22
CA GLU A 167 7.85 11.28 9.28
C GLU A 167 8.30 12.67 8.82
N ALA A 168 8.87 12.76 7.61
CA ALA A 168 9.30 14.03 7.04
C ALA A 168 8.12 14.96 6.78
N PHE A 169 7.00 14.42 6.27
CA PHE A 169 5.78 15.18 6.05
C PHE A 169 5.15 15.65 7.37
N ASP A 170 5.04 14.77 8.36
CA ASP A 170 4.53 15.11 9.69
C ASP A 170 5.37 16.21 10.34
N SER A 171 6.70 16.14 10.23
CA SER A 171 7.61 17.18 10.71
C SER A 171 7.40 18.52 10.00
N PHE A 172 7.20 18.49 8.67
CA PHE A 172 6.92 19.68 7.87
C PHE A 172 5.60 20.35 8.30
N VAL A 173 4.52 19.58 8.41
CA VAL A 173 3.20 20.11 8.80
C VAL A 173 3.22 20.66 10.22
N ARG A 174 3.90 19.99 11.18
CA ARG A 174 4.08 20.53 12.54
C ARG A 174 4.73 21.91 12.54
N LYS A 175 5.72 22.17 11.67
CA LYS A 175 6.34 23.50 11.55
C LYS A 175 5.42 24.56 10.94
N ILE A 176 4.41 24.16 10.17
CA ILE A 176 3.38 25.07 9.66
C ILE A 176 2.38 25.43 10.76
N VAL A 177 1.94 24.42 11.52
CA VAL A 177 0.90 24.56 12.56
C VAL A 177 1.46 25.18 13.85
N GLU A 178 2.70 24.85 14.22
CA GLU A 178 3.40 25.47 15.35
C GLU A 178 3.91 26.86 14.95
N LYS A 179 3.00 27.85 15.02
CA LYS A 179 3.11 29.33 14.86
C LYS A 179 2.63 29.91 13.55
#